data_AF-A0A5J4FX35-F1
#
_entry.id   AF-A0A5J4FX35-F1
#
_cell.length_a   1.000
_cell.length_b   1.000
_cell.length_c   1.000
_cell.angle_alpha   90.00
_cell.angle_beta   90.00
_cell.angle_gamma   90.00
#
_symmetry.space_group_name_H-M   'P 1'
#
loop_
_entity.id
_entity.type
_entity.pdbx_description
1 polymer ?
#
loop_
_entity_poly.entity_id
_entity_poly.type
_entity_poly.pdbx_seq_one_letter_code
_entity_poly.pdbx_strand_id
1 'polypeptide(L)' 'MLKCKIKGHKLFALTTPHVQIKKFECMNCKKQFTTDGYGKYVSLTPYWEKNHQTFLAYFNEQQQATVV' A
#
# COMPACT_ATOMS: atom_id res chain seq x y z
N MET A 1 -8.80 -13.57 6.81
CA MET A 1 -8.21 -13.85 5.49
C MET A 1 -8.48 -12.66 4.56
N LEU A 2 -7.44 -12.06 3.97
CA LEU A 2 -7.61 -10.91 3.06
C LEU A 2 -8.19 -11.34 1.73
N LYS A 3 -9.27 -10.67 1.32
CA LYS A 3 -10.07 -11.04 0.16
C LYS A 3 -10.32 -9.82 -0.74
N CYS A 4 -10.27 -10.01 -2.06
CA CYS A 4 -10.57 -8.93 -3.00
C CYS A 4 -12.06 -8.56 -2.92
N LYS A 5 -12.38 -7.26 -3.01
CA LYS A 5 -13.78 -6.76 -2.93
C LYS A 5 -14.66 -7.17 -4.12
N ILE A 6 -14.07 -7.77 -5.16
CA ILE A 6 -14.77 -8.07 -6.42
C ILE A 6 -15.39 -9.47 -6.37
N LYS A 7 -14.62 -10.46 -5.96
CA LYS A 7 -14.99 -11.88 -6.01
C LYS A 7 -14.62 -12.65 -4.73
N GLY A 8 -14.02 -11.98 -3.74
CA GLY A 8 -13.60 -12.63 -2.50
C GLY A 8 -12.31 -13.48 -2.61
N HIS A 9 -11.54 -13.33 -3.69
CA HIS A 9 -10.30 -14.09 -3.91
C HIS A 9 -9.19 -13.71 -2.93
N LYS A 10 -8.28 -14.65 -2.66
CA LYS A 10 -7.14 -14.44 -1.78
C LYS A 10 -6.23 -13.32 -2.28
N LEU A 11 -5.85 -12.43 -1.36
CA LEU A 11 -4.82 -11.42 -1.58
C LEU A 11 -3.49 -11.89 -0.97
N PHE A 12 -2.37 -11.55 -1.60
CA PHE A 12 -1.03 -11.66 -1.02
C PHE A 12 -0.42 -10.28 -0.84
N ALA A 13 0.37 -10.10 0.22
CA ALA A 13 1.09 -8.86 0.47
C ALA A 13 2.27 -8.74 -0.50
N LEU A 14 2.49 -7.53 -1.01
CA LEU A 14 3.66 -7.17 -1.79
C LEU A 14 4.70 -6.51 -0.89
N THR A 15 5.97 -6.75 -1.18
CA THR A 15 7.07 -6.05 -0.52
C THR A 15 7.02 -4.56 -0.88
N THR A 16 7.14 -3.71 0.14
CA THR A 16 7.17 -2.26 0.00
C THR A 16 8.41 -1.70 0.70
N PRO A 17 8.93 -0.54 0.25
CA PRO A 17 10.14 0.04 0.83
C PRO A 17 9.93 0.61 2.25
N HIS A 18 8.69 0.77 2.71
CA HIS A 18 8.39 1.30 4.04
C HIS A 18 7.21 0.58 4.69
N VAL A 19 7.33 0.24 5.98
CA VAL A 19 6.36 -0.57 6.74
C VAL A 19 4.97 0.04 6.83
N GLN A 20 4.88 1.37 6.76
CA GLN A 20 3.58 2.08 6.79
C GLN A 20 2.84 2.01 5.46
N ILE A 21 3.50 1.64 4.37
CA ILE A 21 2.89 1.49 3.05
C ILE A 21 2.67 0.01 2.81
N LYS A 22 1.41 -0.40 2.61
CA LYS A 22 1.06 -1.80 2.41
C LYS A 22 0.40 -1.96 1.05
N LYS A 23 0.99 -2.78 0.18
CA LYS A 23 0.38 -3.15 -1.10
C LYS A 23 0.01 -4.63 -1.09
N PHE A 24 -1.07 -4.96 -1.79
CA PHE A 24 -1.56 -6.32 -1.91
C PHE A 24 -1.99 -6.59 -3.34
N GLU A 25 -1.83 -7.83 -3.79
CA GLU A 25 -2.31 -8.25 -5.10
C GLU A 25 -3.25 -9.45 -4.98
N CYS A 26 -4.31 -9.41 -5.77
CA CYS A 26 -5.23 -10.53 -5.90
C CYS A 26 -4.65 -11.61 -6.81
N MET A 27 -4.56 -12.85 -6.31
CA MET A 27 -3.97 -13.97 -7.05
C MET A 27 -4.65 -14.21 -8.40
N ASN A 28 -5.98 -14.07 -8.44
CA ASN A 28 -6.81 -14.37 -9.61
C ASN A 28 -7.11 -13.13 -10.46
N CYS A 29 -7.42 -11.98 -9.83
CA CYS A 29 -7.83 -10.78 -10.57
C CYS A 29 -6.65 -9.93 -11.05
N LYS A 30 -5.44 -10.16 -10.50
CA LYS A 30 -4.24 -9.32 -10.70
C LYS A 30 -4.43 -7.84 -10.38
N LYS A 31 -5.53 -7.49 -9.71
CA LYS A 31 -5.77 -6.13 -9.20
C LYS A 31 -5.01 -5.92 -7.91
N GLN A 32 -4.50 -4.70 -7.76
CA GLN A 32 -3.76 -4.28 -6.60
C GLN A 32 -4.62 -3.45 -5.64
N PHE A 33 -4.30 -3.55 -4.37
CA PHE A 33 -5.01 -2.93 -3.25
C PHE A 33 -3.99 -2.33 -2.29
N THR A 34 -4.44 -1.36 -1.50
CA THR A 34 -3.68 -0.76 -0.40
C THR A 34 -4.58 -0.56 0.82
N THR A 35 -4.02 -0.06 1.90
CA THR A 35 -4.76 0.42 3.08
C THR A 35 -4.84 1.94 3.08
N ASP A 36 -6.01 2.48 3.38
CA ASP A 36 -6.17 3.92 3.65
C ASP A 36 -5.67 4.31 5.06
N GLY A 37 -5.75 5.59 5.40
CA GLY A 37 -5.32 6.13 6.70
C GLY A 37 -6.12 5.60 7.90
N TYR A 38 -7.25 4.93 7.68
CA TYR A 38 -8.06 4.28 8.71
C TYR A 38 -7.84 2.75 8.73
N GLY A 39 -6.88 2.25 7.96
CA GLY A 39 -6.57 0.82 7.84
C GLY A 39 -7.57 0.03 6.99
N LYS A 40 -8.50 0.68 6.28
CA LYS A 40 -9.44 -0.01 5.40
C LYS A 40 -8.76 -0.37 4.08
N TYR A 41 -9.06 -1.56 3.59
CA TYR A 41 -8.60 -2.01 2.29
C TYR A 41 -9.35 -1.29 1.16
N VAL A 42 -8.59 -0.71 0.23
CA VAL A 42 -9.08 0.04 -0.93
C VAL A 42 -8.30 -0.37 -2.18
N SER A 43 -8.90 -0.17 -3.35
CA SER A 43 -8.20 -0.42 -4.62
C SER A 43 -7.01 0.52 -4.77
N LEU A 44 -5.88 0.02 -5.27
CA LEU A 44 -4.71 0.84 -5.58
C LEU A 44 -4.96 1.60 -6.88
N THR A 45 -5.49 2.82 -6.76
CA THR A 45 -5.71 3.74 -7.88
C THR A 45 -4.50 4.66 -8.07
N PRO A 46 -4.41 5.42 -9.19
CA PRO A 46 -3.34 6.40 -9.39
C PRO A 46 -3.26 7.45 -8.26
N TYR A 47 -4.40 7.81 -7.66
CA TYR A 47 -4.43 8.68 -6.47
C TYR A 47 -3.66 8.06 -5.29
N TRP A 48 -3.92 6.79 -4.98
CA TRP A 48 -3.24 6.08 -3.90
C TRP A 48 -1.77 5.82 -4.19
N GLU A 49 -1.40 5.59 -5.45
CA GLU A 49 0.00 5.47 -5.86
C GLU A 49 0.75 6.79 -5.63
N LYS A 50 0.18 7.93 -6.05
CA LYS A 50 0.74 9.26 -5.78
C LYS A 50 0.86 9.52 -4.27
N ASN A 51 -0.16 9.16 -3.50
CA ASN A 51 -0.14 9.27 -2.05
C ASN A 51 1.03 8.48 -1.43
N HIS A 52 1.25 7.22 -1.87
CA HIS A 52 2.40 6.44 -1.43
C HIS A 52 3.74 7.11 -1.75
N GLN A 53 3.89 7.67 -2.96
CA GLN A 53 5.10 8.39 -3.33
C GLN A 53 5.36 9.58 -2.41
N THR A 54 4.33 10.37 -2.09
CA THR A 54 4.43 11.48 -1.13
C THR A 54 4.87 10.99 0.25
N PHE A 55 4.27 9.92 0.76
CA PHE A 55 4.65 9.35 2.05
C PHE A 55 6.09 8.81 2.05
N LEU A 56 6.53 8.16 0.97
CA LEU A 56 7.92 7.71 0.85
C LEU A 56 8.91 8.88 0.86
N ALA A 57 8.62 9.96 0.14
CA ALA A 57 9.44 11.16 0.18
C ALA A 57 9.54 11.71 1.61
N TYR A 58 8.39 11.87 2.28
CA TYR A 58 8.35 12.32 3.68
C TYR A 58 9.16 11.42 4.62
N PHE A 59 9.00 10.09 4.55
CA PHE A 59 9.74 9.18 5.43
C PHE A 59 11.24 9.18 5.15
N ASN A 60 11.65 9.33 3.90
CA ASN A 60 13.06 9.41 3.53
C ASN A 60 13.70 10.70 4.05
N GLU A 61 12.98 11.83 4.01
CA GLU A 61 13.43 13.10 4.58
C GLU A 61 13.56 13.04 6.10
N GLN A 62 12.62 12.40 6.80
CA GLN A 62 12.66 12.23 8.26
C GLN A 62 13.81 11.31 8.71
N GLN A 63 14.16 10.29 7.92
CA GLN A 63 15.33 9.44 8.18
C GLN A 63 16.65 10.21 8.04
N GLN A 64 16.70 11.27 7.23
CA GLN A 64 17.88 12.14 7.12
C GLN A 64 17.97 13.17 8.25
N ALA A 65 16.83 13.60 8.80
CA ALA A 65 16.78 14.58 9.89
C ALA A 65 17.16 14.02 11.28
N THR A 66 17.17 12.69 11.44
CA THR A 66 17.48 12.01 12.72
C THR A 66 18.94 11.55 12.84
N VAL A 67 19.75 11.79 11.81
CA VAL A 67 21.18 11.41 11.73
C VAL A 67 22.13 12.61 11.75
N VAL A 68 21.64 13.81 12.10
CA VAL A 68 22.44 15.04 12.29
C VAL A 68 22.39 15.52 13.74
#